data_AF-A0A3B0XH12-F1
#
_entry.id   AF-A0A3B0XH12-F1
#
_cell.length_a   1.000
_cell.length_b   1.000
_cell.length_c   1.000
_cell.angle_alpha   90.00
_cell.angle_beta   90.00
_cell.angle_gamma   90.00
#
_symmetry.space_group_name_H-M   'P 1'
#
loop_
_entity.id
_entity.type
_entity.pdbx_description
1 polymer ?
#
loop_
_entity_poly.entity_id
_entity_poly.type
_entity_poly.pdbx_seq_one_letter_code
_entity_poly.pdbx_strand_id
1 'polypeptide(L)'
;MSVKEKWDVTFFKHSPIIKQLNSFACFYQNYRIWPSIENYKKIFKQHNSPVTPVTQSKNVLNFEDQYEPRVYLKKELQTRTENWHDFFNSIIWLKFPQTKKTLNQLHFHQAKNREKGSNRSTLENRITQFDECGAVIISNNDYLLDLIRNHQWHELFINQAEQFEDNIRCIIFGHAIFEKALNP
;
A
#
# COMPACT_ATOMS: atom_id res chain seq x y z
N MET A 1 -20.43 -18.00 -0.48
CA MET A 1 -20.60 -16.70 -1.17
C MET A 1 -19.82 -15.67 -0.36
N SER A 2 -18.77 -15.04 -0.91
CA SER A 2 -18.03 -14.04 -0.14
C SER A 2 -18.96 -12.87 0.13
N VAL A 3 -19.02 -12.43 1.38
CA VAL A 3 -19.76 -11.22 1.75
C VAL A 3 -19.15 -10.09 0.92
N LYS A 4 -19.95 -9.46 0.05
CA LYS A 4 -19.48 -8.28 -0.68
C LYS A 4 -19.19 -7.18 0.34
N GLU A 5 -17.96 -6.69 0.35
CA GLU A 5 -17.55 -5.60 1.22
C GLU A 5 -18.40 -4.37 0.90
N LYS A 6 -19.00 -3.75 1.92
CA LYS A 6 -19.78 -2.52 1.73
C LYS A 6 -18.83 -1.34 1.64
N TRP A 7 -19.08 -0.47 0.66
CA TRP A 7 -18.43 0.82 0.63
C TRP A 7 -18.95 1.68 1.79
N ASP A 8 -18.03 2.17 2.60
CA ASP A 8 -18.29 3.08 3.71
C ASP A 8 -17.22 4.16 3.59
N VAL A 9 -17.54 5.45 3.72
CA VAL A 9 -16.52 6.54 3.71
C VAL A 9 -16.26 7.08 5.10
N THR A 10 -17.00 6.61 6.10
CA THR A 10 -16.87 7.08 7.48
C THR A 10 -15.55 6.63 8.11
N PHE A 11 -14.91 5.57 7.59
CA PHE A 11 -13.61 5.09 8.09
C PHE A 11 -12.49 6.14 7.99
N PHE A 12 -12.58 7.13 7.09
CA PHE A 12 -11.64 8.26 7.04
C PHE A 12 -11.63 9.10 8.33
N LYS A 13 -12.68 9.00 9.16
CA LYS A 13 -12.83 9.77 10.40
C LYS A 13 -12.39 9.02 11.64
N HIS A 14 -12.38 7.68 11.62
CA HIS A 14 -12.30 6.86 12.83
C HIS A 14 -10.90 6.34 13.17
N SER A 15 -10.00 6.18 12.20
CA SER A 15 -8.67 5.59 12.44
C SER A 15 -7.52 6.59 12.24
N PRO A 16 -6.70 6.89 13.27
CA PRO A 16 -5.49 7.71 13.12
C PRO A 16 -4.52 7.19 12.06
N ILE A 17 -4.47 5.87 11.87
CA ILE A 17 -3.71 5.22 10.79
C ILE A 17 -4.22 5.70 9.44
N ILE A 18 -5.54 5.62 9.21
CA ILE A 18 -6.14 5.98 7.93
C ILE A 18 -6.10 7.49 7.67
N LYS A 19 -6.08 8.33 8.72
CA LYS A 19 -5.92 9.79 8.57
C LYS A 19 -4.67 10.17 7.78
N GLN A 20 -3.62 9.33 7.79
CA GLN A 20 -2.42 9.55 6.97
C GLN A 20 -2.72 9.55 5.45
N LEU A 21 -3.86 9.02 5.01
CA LEU A 21 -4.29 8.95 3.62
C LEU A 21 -5.28 10.06 3.22
N ASN A 22 -5.68 10.94 4.14
CA ASN A 22 -6.78 11.90 3.95
C ASN A 22 -6.66 12.76 2.68
N SER A 23 -5.43 13.17 2.31
CA SER A 23 -5.20 13.99 1.11
C SER A 23 -5.54 13.30 -0.21
N PHE A 24 -5.59 11.96 -0.24
CA PHE A 24 -5.93 11.17 -1.43
C PHE A 24 -7.29 10.46 -1.28
N ALA A 25 -7.63 10.10 -0.05
CA ALA A 25 -8.93 9.58 0.34
C ALA A 25 -10.09 10.54 0.02
N CYS A 26 -9.87 11.85 0.19
CA CYS A 26 -10.91 12.86 0.00
C CYS A 26 -11.48 12.88 -1.43
N PHE A 27 -10.75 12.39 -2.43
CA PHE A 27 -11.25 12.25 -3.81
C PHE A 27 -12.45 11.32 -3.91
N TYR A 28 -12.59 10.40 -2.95
CA TYR A 28 -13.64 9.41 -2.88
C TYR A 28 -14.72 9.74 -1.83
N GLN A 29 -14.59 10.84 -1.08
CA GLN A 29 -15.48 11.16 0.04
C GLN A 29 -16.96 11.32 -0.36
N ASN A 30 -17.21 11.73 -1.61
CA ASN A 30 -18.56 11.96 -2.14
C ASN A 30 -19.17 10.70 -2.79
N TYR A 31 -18.41 9.61 -2.89
CA TYR A 31 -18.89 8.37 -3.48
C TYR A 31 -19.81 7.65 -2.49
N ARG A 32 -21.03 7.32 -2.95
CA ARG A 32 -22.01 6.52 -2.19
C ARG A 32 -21.91 5.02 -2.45
N ILE A 33 -21.17 4.65 -3.49
CA ILE A 33 -20.90 3.27 -3.90
C ILE A 33 -19.41 3.14 -4.23
N TRP A 34 -18.94 1.90 -4.39
CA TRP A 34 -17.57 1.63 -4.80
C TRP A 34 -17.17 2.39 -6.07
N PRO A 35 -15.96 2.97 -6.12
CA PRO A 35 -15.45 3.58 -7.34
C PRO A 35 -15.33 2.55 -8.47
N SER A 36 -15.83 2.90 -9.64
CA SER A 36 -15.64 2.09 -10.85
C SER A 36 -14.20 2.20 -11.35
N ILE A 37 -13.77 1.29 -12.24
CA ILE A 37 -12.44 1.37 -12.85
C ILE A 37 -12.21 2.69 -13.60
N GLU A 38 -13.24 3.27 -14.22
CA GLU A 38 -13.15 4.56 -14.90
C GLU A 38 -12.96 5.73 -13.92
N ASN A 39 -13.49 5.61 -12.69
CA ASN A 39 -13.23 6.59 -11.63
C ASN A 39 -11.76 6.55 -11.19
N TYR A 40 -11.20 5.35 -10.98
CA TYR A 40 -9.78 5.18 -10.68
C TYR A 40 -8.91 5.75 -11.80
N LYS A 41 -9.18 5.41 -13.07
CA LYS A 41 -8.44 5.95 -14.22
C LYS A 41 -8.44 7.47 -14.26
N LYS A 42 -9.61 8.10 -14.04
CA LYS A 42 -9.74 9.56 -14.01
C LYS A 42 -8.84 10.19 -12.95
N ILE A 43 -8.87 9.67 -11.73
CA ILE A 43 -8.06 10.18 -10.60
C ILE A 43 -6.57 9.96 -10.88
N PHE A 44 -6.16 8.77 -11.32
CA PHE A 44 -4.77 8.48 -11.65
C PHE A 44 -4.23 9.40 -12.75
N LYS A 45 -5.04 9.69 -13.77
CA LYS A 45 -4.69 10.64 -14.83
C LYS A 45 -4.55 12.07 -14.30
N GLN A 46 -5.47 12.53 -13.44
CA GLN A 46 -5.41 13.87 -12.83
C GLN A 46 -4.14 14.08 -11.99
N HIS A 47 -3.61 13.01 -11.39
CA HIS A 47 -2.40 13.03 -10.57
C HIS A 47 -1.12 12.66 -11.31
N ASN A 48 -1.15 12.55 -12.64
CA ASN A 48 0.00 12.14 -13.46
C ASN A 48 0.65 10.84 -12.96
N SER A 49 -0.17 9.87 -12.53
CA SER A 49 0.31 8.59 -12.01
C SER A 49 1.09 7.83 -13.09
N PRO A 50 2.19 7.13 -12.76
CA PRO A 50 2.98 6.37 -13.72
C PRO A 50 2.29 5.10 -14.24
N VAL A 51 1.11 4.76 -13.70
CA VAL A 51 0.35 3.56 -14.03
C VAL A 51 -1.13 3.91 -14.24
N THR A 52 -1.85 3.06 -14.95
CA THR A 52 -3.29 3.18 -15.22
C THR A 52 -4.02 1.98 -14.62
N PRO A 53 -5.01 2.19 -13.75
CA PRO A 53 -5.85 1.12 -13.23
C PRO A 53 -6.64 0.44 -14.35
N VAL A 54 -6.59 -0.89 -14.38
CA VAL A 54 -7.34 -1.73 -15.31
C VAL A 54 -8.06 -2.85 -14.55
N THR A 55 -9.17 -3.34 -15.11
CA THR A 55 -9.89 -4.46 -14.51
C THR A 55 -8.97 -5.69 -14.43
N GLN A 56 -9.00 -6.39 -13.31
CA GLN A 56 -8.23 -7.62 -13.14
C GLN A 56 -8.55 -8.65 -14.25
N SER A 57 -7.52 -9.13 -14.94
CA SER A 57 -7.64 -10.21 -15.94
C SER A 57 -7.81 -11.55 -15.23
N LYS A 58 -8.69 -12.41 -15.76
CA LYS A 58 -8.86 -13.79 -15.26
C LYS A 58 -7.84 -14.77 -15.83
N ASN A 59 -7.21 -14.41 -16.94
CA ASN A 59 -6.27 -15.28 -17.65
C ASN A 59 -4.87 -14.70 -17.54
N VAL A 60 -3.96 -15.47 -16.93
CA VAL A 60 -2.52 -15.21 -16.90
C VAL A 60 -1.87 -16.30 -17.74
N LEU A 61 -1.60 -15.99 -19.01
CA LEU A 61 -1.05 -16.94 -19.98
C LEU A 61 0.47 -16.83 -20.05
N ASN A 62 0.98 -15.60 -20.04
CA ASN A 62 2.39 -15.29 -20.18
C ASN A 62 2.96 -14.60 -18.93
N PHE A 63 4.29 -14.49 -18.88
CA PHE A 63 4.98 -13.78 -17.80
C PHE A 63 4.55 -12.32 -17.70
N GLU A 64 4.42 -11.62 -18.83
CA GLU A 64 3.97 -10.22 -18.90
C GLU A 64 2.51 -9.99 -18.50
N ASP A 65 1.73 -11.06 -18.28
CA ASP A 65 0.37 -10.98 -17.75
C ASP A 65 0.30 -11.13 -16.24
N GLN A 66 1.40 -11.56 -15.60
CA GLN A 66 1.52 -11.54 -14.14
C GLN A 66 1.49 -10.10 -13.63
N TYR A 67 1.10 -9.93 -12.36
CA TYR A 67 0.87 -8.63 -11.74
C TYR A 67 2.08 -7.69 -11.87
N GLU A 68 3.24 -8.05 -11.32
CA GLU A 68 4.42 -7.18 -11.32
C GLU A 68 4.95 -6.88 -12.73
N PRO A 69 5.11 -7.87 -13.64
CA PRO A 69 5.52 -7.58 -15.01
C PRO A 69 4.55 -6.71 -15.79
N ARG A 70 3.24 -6.88 -15.59
CA ARG A 70 2.23 -6.06 -16.25
C ARG A 70 2.31 -4.59 -15.81
N VAL A 71 2.48 -4.34 -14.51
CA VAL A 71 2.67 -2.98 -13.98
C VAL A 71 3.95 -2.36 -14.56
N TYR A 72 5.04 -3.12 -14.61
CA TYR A 72 6.33 -2.63 -15.11
C TYR A 72 6.30 -2.33 -16.61
N LEU A 73 5.87 -3.30 -17.42
CA LEU A 73 5.96 -3.26 -18.89
C LEU A 73 4.81 -2.48 -19.52
N LYS A 74 3.58 -2.73 -19.07
CA LYS A 74 2.35 -2.20 -19.69
C LYS A 74 1.83 -0.94 -18.98
N LYS A 75 2.39 -0.59 -17.81
CA LYS A 75 1.88 0.48 -16.94
C LYS A 75 0.43 0.26 -16.52
N GLU A 76 0.04 -1.01 -16.41
CA GLU A 76 -1.32 -1.42 -16.07
C GLU A 76 -1.37 -1.93 -14.64
N LEU A 77 -2.14 -1.27 -13.78
CA LEU A 77 -2.39 -1.70 -12.41
C LEU A 77 -3.67 -2.53 -12.37
N GLN A 78 -3.57 -3.85 -12.21
CA GLN A 78 -4.76 -4.69 -12.08
C GLN A 78 -5.49 -4.36 -10.79
N THR A 79 -6.79 -4.11 -10.90
CA THR A 79 -7.64 -3.65 -9.81
C THR A 79 -8.97 -4.39 -9.83
N ARG A 80 -9.32 -4.99 -8.69
CA ARG A 80 -10.66 -5.48 -8.37
C ARG A 80 -11.46 -4.32 -7.79
N THR A 81 -12.56 -3.97 -8.44
CA THR A 81 -13.55 -3.08 -7.84
C THR A 81 -14.26 -3.81 -6.69
N GLU A 82 -14.81 -3.07 -5.74
CA GLU A 82 -15.46 -3.66 -4.55
C GLU A 82 -14.50 -4.44 -3.64
N ASN A 83 -13.27 -3.94 -3.48
CA ASN A 83 -12.22 -4.59 -2.68
C ASN A 83 -11.37 -3.55 -1.96
N TRP A 84 -11.34 -3.60 -0.62
CA TRP A 84 -10.59 -2.64 0.20
C TRP A 84 -9.09 -2.72 -0.01
N HIS A 85 -8.56 -3.92 -0.17
CA HIS A 85 -7.14 -4.14 -0.42
C HIS A 85 -6.65 -3.38 -1.66
N ASP A 86 -7.33 -3.58 -2.80
CA ASP A 86 -6.97 -2.91 -4.06
C ASP A 86 -7.27 -1.41 -4.00
N PHE A 87 -8.30 -0.98 -3.25
CA PHE A 87 -8.52 0.44 -2.97
C PHE A 87 -7.33 1.06 -2.25
N PHE A 88 -6.87 0.50 -1.13
CA PHE A 88 -5.72 1.04 -0.40
C PHE A 88 -4.42 0.97 -1.20
N ASN A 89 -4.20 -0.11 -1.96
CA ASN A 89 -3.08 -0.20 -2.89
C ASN A 89 -3.11 0.95 -3.91
N SER A 90 -4.29 1.28 -4.45
CA SER A 90 -4.44 2.41 -5.37
C SER A 90 -4.09 3.76 -4.71
N ILE A 91 -4.49 3.96 -3.45
CA ILE A 91 -4.17 5.17 -2.70
C ILE A 91 -2.66 5.26 -2.43
N ILE A 92 -1.99 4.15 -2.13
CA ILE A 92 -0.54 4.10 -1.94
C ILE A 92 0.21 4.38 -3.24
N TRP A 93 -0.27 3.89 -4.38
CA TRP A 93 0.27 4.27 -5.70
C TRP A 93 0.16 5.78 -5.97
N LEU A 94 -0.94 6.42 -5.58
CA LEU A 94 -1.11 7.87 -5.72
C LEU A 94 -0.22 8.65 -4.74
N LYS A 95 -0.07 8.17 -3.50
CA LYS A 95 0.69 8.85 -2.44
C LYS A 95 2.20 8.71 -2.62
N PHE A 96 2.68 7.54 -3.07
CA PHE A 96 4.10 7.22 -3.18
C PHE A 96 4.46 6.62 -4.56
N PRO A 97 4.19 7.33 -5.67
CA PRO A 97 4.32 6.79 -7.02
C PRO A 97 5.77 6.39 -7.35
N GLN A 98 6.76 7.14 -6.88
CA GLN A 98 8.18 6.82 -7.12
C GLN A 98 8.62 5.59 -6.35
N THR A 99 8.21 5.45 -5.08
CA THR A 99 8.53 4.27 -4.26
C THR A 99 7.89 3.01 -4.85
N LYS A 100 6.58 3.03 -5.12
CA LYS A 100 5.86 1.91 -5.75
C LYS A 100 6.48 1.53 -7.10
N LYS A 101 6.83 2.53 -7.93
CA LYS A 101 7.56 2.28 -9.18
C LYS A 101 8.87 1.54 -8.88
N THR A 102 9.74 2.05 -8.03
CA THR A 102 11.02 1.40 -7.70
C THR A 102 10.84 -0.03 -7.20
N LEU A 103 9.89 -0.29 -6.29
CA LEU A 103 9.60 -1.65 -5.80
C LEU A 103 9.16 -2.58 -6.93
N ASN A 104 8.23 -2.13 -7.79
CA ASN A 104 7.78 -2.89 -8.95
C ASN A 104 8.93 -3.18 -9.95
N GLN A 105 9.84 -2.21 -10.15
CA GLN A 105 11.03 -2.42 -10.98
C GLN A 105 11.93 -3.53 -10.41
N LEU A 106 12.20 -3.51 -9.10
CA LEU A 106 12.98 -4.56 -8.43
C LEU A 106 12.28 -5.92 -8.53
N HIS A 107 10.97 -5.97 -8.30
CA HIS A 107 10.16 -7.18 -8.49
C HIS A 107 10.27 -7.74 -9.90
N PHE A 108 10.10 -6.90 -10.92
CA PHE A 108 10.19 -7.31 -12.31
C PHE A 108 11.55 -7.91 -12.66
N HIS A 109 12.65 -7.24 -12.28
CA HIS A 109 14.00 -7.71 -12.58
C HIS A 109 14.32 -9.03 -11.89
N GLN A 110 13.90 -9.22 -10.63
CA GLN A 110 14.06 -10.50 -9.94
C GLN A 110 13.21 -11.60 -10.57
N ALA A 111 11.92 -11.32 -10.83
CA ALA A 111 11.01 -12.29 -11.42
C ALA A 111 11.42 -12.70 -12.84
N LYS A 112 11.98 -11.78 -13.63
CA LYS A 112 12.47 -12.05 -15.00
C LYS A 112 13.67 -12.99 -15.01
N ASN A 113 14.57 -12.88 -14.03
CA ASN A 113 15.78 -13.69 -13.93
C ASN A 113 15.56 -15.00 -13.15
N ARG A 114 14.37 -15.19 -12.57
CA ARG A 114 14.05 -16.35 -11.75
C ARG A 114 13.74 -17.57 -12.62
N GLU A 115 14.35 -18.70 -12.28
CA GLU A 115 14.05 -19.98 -12.92
C GLU A 115 12.60 -20.40 -12.66
N LYS A 116 11.94 -20.94 -13.68
CA LYS A 116 10.55 -21.39 -13.57
C LYS A 116 10.43 -22.50 -12.52
N GLY A 117 9.52 -22.32 -11.56
CA GLY A 117 9.30 -23.28 -10.47
C GLY A 117 10.21 -23.08 -9.25
N SER A 118 11.15 -22.15 -9.29
CA SER A 118 11.96 -21.78 -8.12
C SER A 118 11.24 -20.77 -7.21
N ASN A 119 11.69 -20.69 -5.96
CA ASN A 119 11.13 -19.78 -4.96
C ASN A 119 11.48 -18.32 -5.24
N ARG A 120 10.67 -17.41 -4.68
CA ARG A 120 10.99 -15.97 -4.64
C ARG A 120 12.31 -15.74 -3.92
N SER A 121 13.08 -14.79 -4.44
CA SER A 121 14.32 -14.36 -3.78
C SER A 121 14.03 -13.67 -2.44
N THR A 122 15.05 -13.59 -1.58
CA THR A 122 14.96 -12.82 -0.33
C THR A 122 14.59 -11.36 -0.57
N LEU A 123 15.10 -10.76 -1.66
CA LEU A 123 14.73 -9.39 -2.02
C LEU A 123 13.24 -9.29 -2.27
N GLU A 124 12.68 -10.14 -3.15
CA GLU A 124 11.25 -10.16 -3.49
C GLU A 124 10.36 -10.32 -2.27
N ASN A 125 10.74 -11.21 -1.34
CA ASN A 125 9.98 -11.41 -0.10
C ASN A 125 10.01 -10.14 0.77
N ARG A 126 11.16 -9.47 0.90
CA ARG A 126 11.29 -8.24 1.69
C ARG A 126 10.52 -7.07 1.09
N ILE A 127 10.58 -6.88 -0.23
CA ILE A 127 9.83 -5.80 -0.89
C ILE A 127 8.32 -6.08 -0.87
N THR A 128 7.90 -7.35 -1.01
CA THR A 128 6.48 -7.74 -0.81
C THR A 128 6.05 -7.41 0.61
N GLN A 129 6.84 -7.79 1.61
CA GLN A 129 6.49 -7.55 3.02
C GLN A 129 6.42 -6.05 3.33
N PHE A 130 7.31 -5.24 2.75
CA PHE A 130 7.25 -3.80 2.90
C PHE A 130 6.03 -3.19 2.18
N ASP A 131 5.68 -3.68 0.99
CA ASP A 131 4.52 -3.21 0.23
C ASP A 131 3.18 -3.56 0.88
N GLU A 132 3.11 -4.71 1.56
CA GLU A 132 1.92 -5.16 2.27
C GLU A 132 1.79 -4.55 3.67
N CYS A 133 2.89 -4.57 4.44
CA CYS A 133 2.87 -4.30 5.88
C CYS A 133 3.99 -3.33 6.35
N GLY A 134 4.61 -2.58 5.44
CA GLY A 134 5.72 -1.71 5.78
C GLY A 134 5.32 -0.39 6.45
N ALA A 135 6.19 0.09 7.32
CA ALA A 135 6.15 1.45 7.85
C ALA A 135 7.58 2.01 7.90
N VAL A 136 7.69 3.33 7.81
CA VAL A 136 8.94 4.08 7.98
C VAL A 136 8.85 4.88 9.26
N ILE A 137 9.76 4.62 10.18
CA ILE A 137 9.92 5.38 11.42
C ILE A 137 11.00 6.43 11.21
N ILE A 138 10.68 7.68 11.53
CA ILE A 138 11.58 8.82 11.42
C ILE A 138 11.70 9.46 12.80
N SER A 139 12.94 9.67 13.24
CA SER A 139 13.26 10.39 14.47
C SER A 139 14.68 10.93 14.40
N ASN A 140 14.94 12.02 15.12
CA ASN A 140 16.29 12.51 15.44
C ASN A 140 16.77 12.02 16.83
N ASN A 141 15.95 11.25 17.55
CA ASN A 141 16.27 10.71 18.86
C ASN A 141 16.70 9.24 18.72
N ASP A 142 18.01 9.01 18.70
CA ASP A 142 18.60 7.67 18.53
C ASP A 142 18.17 6.69 19.62
N TYR A 143 17.99 7.18 20.86
CA TYR A 143 17.54 6.36 21.97
C TYR A 143 16.16 5.74 21.70
N LEU A 144 15.19 6.53 21.22
CA LEU A 144 13.87 6.01 20.87
C LEU A 144 13.92 5.01 19.69
N LEU A 145 14.80 5.26 18.71
CA LEU A 145 15.01 4.32 17.60
C LEU A 145 15.59 2.98 18.09
N ASP A 146 16.48 3.01 19.06
CA ASP A 146 17.03 1.80 19.67
C ASP A 146 15.98 1.02 20.47
N LEU A 147 15.08 1.70 21.18
CA LEU A 147 13.94 1.03 21.82
C LEU A 147 13.07 0.28 20.79
N ILE A 148 12.83 0.88 19.63
CA ILE A 148 12.07 0.26 18.53
C ILE A 148 12.80 -0.96 17.97
N ARG A 149 14.10 -0.84 17.66
CA ARG A 149 14.93 -1.94 17.13
C ARG A 149 14.97 -3.15 18.08
N ASN A 150 14.96 -2.88 19.38
CA ASN A 150 15.02 -3.90 20.43
C ASN A 150 13.64 -4.31 20.95
N HIS A 151 12.55 -3.83 20.32
CA HIS A 151 11.17 -4.14 20.69
C HIS A 151 10.82 -3.83 22.17
N GLN A 152 11.41 -2.76 22.74
CA GLN A 152 11.16 -2.32 24.11
C GLN A 152 9.88 -1.49 24.23
N TRP A 153 8.74 -2.10 23.92
CA TRP A 153 7.46 -1.40 23.76
C TRP A 153 6.96 -0.72 25.03
N HIS A 154 7.17 -1.32 26.20
CA HIS A 154 6.77 -0.69 27.45
C HIS A 154 7.58 0.58 27.72
N GLU A 155 8.89 0.54 27.52
CA GLU A 155 9.72 1.75 27.66
C GLU A 155 9.30 2.81 26.66
N LEU A 156 9.17 2.44 25.39
CA LEU A 156 8.85 3.36 24.30
C LEU A 156 7.48 4.03 24.46
N PHE A 157 6.43 3.26 24.73
CA PHE A 157 5.05 3.75 24.69
C PHE A 157 4.52 4.19 26.05
N ILE A 158 5.10 3.73 27.16
CA ILE A 158 4.63 4.07 28.51
C ILE A 158 5.61 5.03 29.18
N ASN A 159 6.88 4.64 29.32
CA ASN A 159 7.85 5.43 30.08
C ASN A 159 8.33 6.67 29.29
N GLN A 160 8.39 6.57 27.96
CA GLN A 160 8.81 7.63 27.05
C GLN A 160 7.65 8.20 26.22
N ALA A 161 6.41 8.11 26.69
CA ALA A 161 5.20 8.50 25.94
C ALA A 161 5.27 9.91 25.35
N GLU A 162 5.67 10.91 26.16
CA GLU A 162 5.82 12.30 25.72
C GLU A 162 6.91 12.44 24.64
N GLN A 163 8.07 11.82 24.88
CA GLN A 163 9.17 11.81 23.93
C GLN A 163 8.78 11.11 22.61
N PHE A 164 7.99 10.04 22.68
CA PHE A 164 7.48 9.33 21.52
C PHE A 164 6.57 10.24 20.67
N GLU A 165 5.62 10.93 21.30
CA GLU A 165 4.68 11.82 20.60
C GLU A 165 5.41 12.96 19.87
N ASP A 166 6.40 13.56 20.53
CA ASP A 166 7.13 14.70 19.98
C ASP A 166 8.15 14.29 18.91
N ASN A 167 8.87 13.18 19.12
CA ASN A 167 10.06 12.86 18.34
C ASN A 167 9.89 11.71 17.34
N ILE A 168 8.80 10.92 17.38
CA ILE A 168 8.56 9.85 16.42
C ILE A 168 7.55 10.31 15.36
N ARG A 169 7.89 10.08 14.09
CA ARG A 169 6.94 10.09 12.98
C ARG A 169 6.90 8.72 12.33
N CYS A 170 5.70 8.14 12.24
CA CYS A 170 5.47 6.86 11.58
C CYS A 170 4.69 7.07 10.29
N ILE A 171 5.32 6.75 9.16
CA ILE A 171 4.69 6.79 7.84
C ILE A 171 4.34 5.36 7.44
N ILE A 172 3.05 5.07 7.36
CA ILE A 172 2.59 3.75 6.91
C ILE A 172 2.62 3.73 5.38
N PHE A 173 3.27 2.70 4.84
CA PHE A 173 3.37 2.43 3.40
C PHE A 173 2.55 1.19 3.03
N GLY A 174 2.60 0.15 3.86
CA GLY A 174 1.94 -1.13 3.62
C GLY A 174 0.44 -0.97 3.43
N HIS A 175 -0.09 -1.27 2.23
CA HIS A 175 -1.51 -1.04 1.95
C HIS A 175 -2.44 -1.95 2.75
N ALA A 176 -2.01 -3.17 3.09
CA ALA A 176 -2.80 -4.11 3.87
C ALA A 176 -2.96 -3.69 5.34
N ILE A 177 -2.06 -2.86 5.89
CA ILE A 177 -2.24 -2.29 7.24
C ILE A 177 -3.51 -1.44 7.28
N PHE A 178 -3.79 -0.65 6.24
CA PHE A 178 -4.99 0.19 6.21
C PHE A 178 -6.27 -0.63 6.10
N GLU A 179 -6.24 -1.75 5.37
CA GLU A 179 -7.34 -2.72 5.32
C GLU A 179 -7.62 -3.31 6.70
N LYS A 180 -6.58 -3.72 7.43
CA LYS A 180 -6.72 -4.20 8.82
C LYS A 180 -7.24 -3.13 9.76
N ALA A 181 -6.83 -1.88 9.55
CA ALA A 181 -7.26 -0.74 10.37
C ALA A 181 -8.74 -0.33 10.14
N LEU A 182 -9.47 -0.97 9.22
CA LEU A 182 -10.92 -0.76 9.07
C LEU A 182 -11.70 -1.30 10.26
N ASN A 183 -11.24 -2.40 10.87
CA ASN A 183 -11.85 -3.02 12.06
C ASN A 183 -10.72 -3.50 13.01
N PRO A 184 -10.05 -2.56 13.71
CA PRO A 184 -8.91 -2.84 14.57
C PRO A 184 -9.27 -3.63 15.83
#